data_AF-A0A532BWH2-F1
#
_entry.id   AF-A0A532BWH2-F1
#
_cell.length_a   1.000
_cell.length_b   1.000
_cell.length_c   1.000
_cell.angle_alpha   90.00
_cell.angle_beta   90.00
_cell.angle_gamma   90.00
#
_symmetry.space_group_name_H-M   'P 1'
#
loop_
_entity.id
_entity.type
_entity.pdbx_description
1 polymer ?
#
loop_
_entity_poly.entity_id
_entity_poly.type
_entity_poly.pdbx_seq_one_letter_code
_entity_poly.pdbx_strand_id
1 'polypeptide(L)'
;MSSVPDIRIHSDSQAVAEAAAAFVLEVGQEAIRTKGRFFIALSGGTTPETLYRVLTSPAFADRFDWSRTTFFFSDERGVPPNDPRSAQSWRNSSTYRE
;
A
#
# COMPACT_ATOMS: atom_id res chain seq x y z
N MET A 1 16.12 2.80 -21.76
CA MET A 1 17.27 2.14 -21.11
C MET A 1 16.71 1.32 -19.97
N SER A 2 16.97 0.01 -19.92
CA SER A 2 16.56 -0.80 -18.76
C SER A 2 17.43 -0.40 -17.58
N SER A 3 16.85 0.22 -16.55
CA SER A 3 17.55 0.49 -15.30
C SER A 3 17.83 -0.83 -14.58
N VAL A 4 18.97 -0.93 -13.90
CA VAL A 4 19.24 -2.07 -13.01
C VAL A 4 18.24 -2.01 -11.85
N PRO A 5 17.49 -3.09 -11.56
CA PRO A 5 16.54 -3.10 -10.45
C PRO A 5 17.28 -3.10 -9.10
N ASP A 6 16.73 -2.42 -8.11
CA ASP A 6 17.11 -2.57 -6.70
C ASP A 6 16.43 -3.85 -6.14
N ILE A 7 17.23 -4.82 -5.68
CA ILE A 7 16.76 -6.11 -5.17
C ILE A 7 17.09 -6.20 -3.68
N ARG A 8 16.05 -6.32 -2.86
CA ARG A 8 16.16 -6.46 -1.39
C ARG A 8 15.62 -7.82 -0.96
N ILE A 9 16.40 -8.56 -0.17
CA ILE A 9 16.06 -9.90 0.33
C ILE A 9 15.82 -9.81 1.83
N HIS A 10 14.70 -10.38 2.29
CA HIS A 10 14.30 -10.43 3.70
C HIS A 10 14.06 -11.87 4.15
N SER A 11 14.04 -12.09 5.47
CA SER A 11 13.95 -13.43 6.08
C SER A 11 12.63 -14.15 5.81
N ASP A 12 11.53 -13.39 5.76
CA ASP A 12 10.17 -13.89 5.69
C ASP A 12 9.20 -12.82 5.16
N SER A 13 7.94 -13.21 4.97
CA SER A 13 6.89 -12.33 4.44
C SER A 13 6.56 -11.13 5.33
N GLN A 14 6.71 -11.26 6.66
CA GLN A 14 6.46 -10.17 7.60
C GLN A 14 7.56 -9.12 7.48
N ALA A 15 8.82 -9.54 7.43
CA ALA A 15 9.96 -8.67 7.20
C ALA A 15 9.88 -7.94 5.85
N VAL A 16 9.39 -8.62 4.80
CA VAL A 16 9.11 -7.97 3.51
C VAL A 16 8.03 -6.88 3.66
N ALA A 17 6.93 -7.17 4.36
CA ALA A 17 5.84 -6.21 4.54
C ALA A 17 6.27 -4.96 5.34
N GLU A 18 7.07 -5.14 6.39
CA GLU A 18 7.63 -4.04 7.19
C GLU A 18 8.61 -3.18 6.39
N ALA A 19 9.52 -3.81 5.63
CA ALA A 19 10.44 -3.09 4.77
C ALA A 19 9.72 -2.33 3.66
N ALA A 20 8.68 -2.94 3.06
CA ALA A 20 7.85 -2.28 2.06
C ALA A 20 7.03 -1.12 2.66
N ALA A 21 6.50 -1.26 3.88
CA ALA A 21 5.77 -0.19 4.56
C ALA A 21 6.69 1.00 4.86
N ALA A 22 7.90 0.74 5.33
CA ALA A 22 8.92 1.77 5.56
C ALA A 22 9.29 2.50 4.26
N PHE A 23 9.47 1.76 3.17
CA PHE A 23 9.75 2.34 1.86
C PHE A 23 8.58 3.20 1.34
N VAL A 24 7.34 2.72 1.46
CA VAL A 24 6.15 3.50 1.06
C VAL A 24 6.02 4.78 1.89
N LEU A 25 6.30 4.72 3.18
CA LEU A 25 6.29 5.89 4.05
C LEU A 25 7.36 6.92 3.62
N GLU A 26 8.59 6.47 3.36
CA GLU A 26 9.68 7.33 2.91
C GLU A 26 9.34 8.04 1.60
N VAL A 27 8.90 7.28 0.59
CA VAL A 27 8.52 7.82 -0.72
C VAL A 27 7.30 8.74 -0.59
N GLY A 28 6.32 8.39 0.24
CA GLY A 28 5.14 9.21 0.48
C GLY A 28 5.46 10.55 1.14
N GLN A 29 6.32 10.53 2.16
CA GLN A 29 6.79 11.75 2.83
C GLN A 29 7.55 12.65 1.84
N GLU A 30 8.42 12.08 1.02
CA GLU A 30 9.17 12.83 0.02
C GLU A 30 8.26 13.43 -1.07
N ALA A 31 7.28 12.67 -1.56
CA ALA A 31 6.30 13.16 -2.53
C ALA A 31 5.45 14.30 -1.95
N ILE A 32 4.99 14.18 -0.69
CA ILE A 32 4.22 15.25 -0.03
C ILE A 32 5.10 16.48 0.19
N ARG A 33 6.35 16.30 0.60
CA ARG A 33 7.30 17.40 0.82
C ARG A 33 7.59 18.17 -0.47
N THR A 34 7.72 17.47 -1.59
CA THR A 34 8.15 18.07 -2.87
C THR A 34 7.00 18.47 -3.79
N LYS A 35 5.84 17.82 -3.69
CA LYS A 35 4.68 17.99 -4.59
C LYS A 35 3.37 18.28 -3.86
N GLY A 36 3.33 18.20 -2.53
CA GLY A 36 2.14 18.45 -1.71
C GLY A 36 1.12 17.31 -1.68
N ARG A 37 1.33 16.23 -2.44
CA ARG A 37 0.44 15.07 -2.57
C ARG A 37 1.26 13.80 -2.79
N PHE A 38 0.72 12.66 -2.33
CA PHE A 38 1.23 11.33 -2.67
C PHE A 38 0.14 10.50 -3.34
N PHE A 39 0.50 9.82 -4.42
CA PHE A 39 -0.40 8.95 -5.18
C PHE A 39 0.19 7.55 -5.21
N ILE A 40 -0.61 6.54 -4.85
CA ILE A 40 -0.18 5.14 -4.83
C ILE A 40 -1.25 4.25 -5.46
N ALA A 41 -0.82 3.33 -6.34
CA ALA A 41 -1.69 2.31 -6.91
C ALA A 41 -1.51 0.99 -6.16
N LEU A 42 -2.60 0.50 -5.57
CA LEU A 42 -2.67 -0.71 -4.77
C LEU A 42 -2.91 -1.92 -5.66
N SER A 43 -2.20 -3.00 -5.39
CA SER A 43 -2.36 -4.28 -6.07
C SER A 43 -3.21 -5.21 -5.21
N GLY A 44 -4.04 -6.04 -5.85
CA GLY A 44 -4.78 -7.10 -5.15
C GLY A 44 -3.90 -8.30 -4.78
N GLY A 45 -4.41 -9.16 -3.90
CA GLY A 45 -3.78 -10.42 -3.50
C GLY A 45 -3.28 -10.44 -2.05
N THR A 46 -2.84 -11.61 -1.60
CA THR A 46 -2.47 -11.86 -0.19
C THR A 46 -1.12 -11.25 0.21
N THR A 47 -0.18 -11.11 -0.74
CA THR A 47 1.12 -10.48 -0.46
C THR A 47 0.96 -8.97 -0.19
N PRO A 48 0.27 -8.18 -1.05
CA PRO A 48 0.00 -6.77 -0.74
C PRO A 48 -0.90 -6.57 0.48
N GLU A 49 -1.81 -7.50 0.78
CA GLU A 49 -2.66 -7.43 1.97
C GLU A 49 -1.85 -7.34 3.28
N THR A 50 -0.78 -8.14 3.38
CA THR A 50 0.11 -8.11 4.56
C THR A 50 0.80 -6.75 4.70
N LEU A 51 1.23 -6.15 3.59
CA LEU A 51 1.76 -4.79 3.57
C LEU A 51 0.72 -3.78 4.06
N TYR A 52 -0.52 -3.85 3.58
CA TYR A 52 -1.56 -2.90 3.97
C TYR A 52 -1.87 -2.97 5.46
N ARG A 53 -1.94 -4.18 6.03
CA ARG A 53 -2.11 -4.37 7.48
C ARG A 53 -0.96 -3.76 8.29
N VAL A 54 0.28 -3.87 7.82
CA VAL A 54 1.44 -3.25 8.48
C VAL A 54 1.39 -1.73 8.34
N LEU A 55 1.04 -1.21 7.16
CA LEU A 55 0.97 0.23 6.90
C LEU A 55 -0.13 0.92 7.73
N THR A 56 -1.23 0.23 8.02
CA THR A 56 -2.32 0.72 8.89
C THR A 56 -2.09 0.40 10.38
N SER A 57 -0.97 -0.24 10.75
CA SER A 57 -0.65 -0.49 12.15
C SER A 57 -0.24 0.81 12.86
N PRO A 58 -0.37 0.91 14.20
CA PRO A 58 0.03 2.10 14.95
C PRO A 58 1.47 2.54 14.72
N ALA A 59 2.37 1.59 14.40
CA ALA A 59 3.78 1.88 14.12
C ALA A 59 3.99 2.75 12.86
N PHE A 60 3.06 2.72 11.92
CA PHE A 60 3.16 3.42 10.63
C PHE A 60 2.04 4.45 10.43
N ALA A 61 0.82 4.16 10.89
CA ALA A 61 -0.36 4.96 10.60
C ALA A 61 -0.24 6.40 11.09
N ASP A 62 0.32 6.62 12.27
CA ASP A 62 0.50 7.95 12.86
C ASP A 62 1.56 8.79 12.14
N ARG A 63 2.44 8.13 11.38
CA ARG A 63 3.54 8.79 10.63
C ARG A 63 3.15 9.14 9.20
N PHE A 64 2.00 8.64 8.74
CA PHE A 64 1.55 8.74 7.37
C PHE A 64 0.49 9.83 7.23
N ASP A 65 0.69 10.79 6.33
CA ASP A 65 -0.29 11.84 6.08
C ASP A 65 -1.37 11.36 5.10
N TRP A 66 -2.39 10.71 5.67
CA TRP A 66 -3.54 10.17 4.94
C TRP A 66 -4.33 11.26 4.18
N SER A 67 -4.37 12.49 4.70
CA SER A 67 -5.14 13.60 4.11
C SER A 67 -4.57 14.05 2.75
N ARG A 68 -3.28 13.79 2.52
CA ARG A 68 -2.56 14.13 1.30
C ARG A 68 -2.21 12.93 0.44
N THR A 69 -2.64 11.74 0.84
CA THR A 69 -2.45 10.51 0.07
C THR A 69 -3.72 10.13 -0.67
N THR A 70 -3.58 9.70 -1.92
CA THR A 70 -4.69 9.18 -2.72
C THR A 70 -4.35 7.80 -3.25
N PHE A 71 -5.26 6.87 -3.02
CA PHE A 71 -5.13 5.47 -3.40
C PHE A 71 -5.89 5.19 -4.69
N PHE A 72 -5.22 4.48 -5.61
CA PHE A 72 -5.82 3.90 -6.81
C PHE A 72 -5.72 2.37 -6.74
N PHE A 73 -6.44 1.65 -7.58
CA PHE A 73 -6.27 0.21 -7.77
C PHE A 73 -5.56 -0.02 -9.10
N SER A 74 -4.48 -0.79 -9.10
CA SER A 74 -3.62 -0.99 -10.28
C SER A 74 -4.25 -1.89 -11.33
N ASP A 75 -5.09 -2.83 -10.90
CA ASP A 75 -5.87 -3.74 -11.74
C ASP A 75 -7.16 -4.08 -10.99
N GLU A 76 -8.30 -3.75 -11.59
CA GLU A 76 -9.62 -4.09 -11.06
C GLU A 76 -10.29 -5.03 -12.05
N ARG A 77 -10.77 -6.16 -11.56
CA ARG A 77 -11.56 -7.08 -12.40
C ARG A 77 -12.94 -6.44 -12.57
N GLY A 78 -13.53 -6.55 -13.77
CA GLY A 78 -14.89 -6.07 -14.07
C GLY A 78 -15.99 -6.86 -13.36
N VAL A 79 -15.88 -7.04 -12.05
CA VAL A 79 -16.82 -7.73 -11.16
C VAL A 79 -17.39 -6.72 -10.16
N PRO A 80 -18.59 -6.97 -9.61
CA PRO A 80 -19.17 -6.08 -8.60
C PRO A 80 -18.23 -5.85 -7.41
N PRO A 81 -18.26 -4.68 -6.75
CA PRO A 81 -17.39 -4.33 -5.60
C PRO A 81 -17.46 -5.31 -4.41
N ASN A 82 -18.54 -6.11 -4.34
CA ASN A 82 -18.77 -7.08 -3.28
C ASN A 82 -18.34 -8.50 -3.68
N ASP A 83 -17.79 -8.69 -4.88
CA ASP A 83 -17.23 -9.98 -5.30
C ASP A 83 -15.89 -10.21 -4.59
N PRO A 84 -15.65 -11.39 -3.98
CA PRO A 84 -14.38 -11.71 -3.30
C PRO A 84 -13.13 -11.60 -4.18
N ARG A 85 -13.31 -11.55 -5.50
CA ARG A 85 -12.24 -11.45 -6.50
C ARG A 85 -11.95 -10.01 -6.92
N SER A 86 -12.73 -9.04 -6.46
CA SER A 86 -12.52 -7.61 -6.70
C SER A 86 -11.41 -7.07 -5.80
N ALA A 87 -10.57 -6.17 -6.31
CA ALA A 87 -9.62 -5.44 -5.45
C ALA A 87 -10.37 -4.46 -4.53
N GLN A 88 -11.53 -3.95 -4.96
CA GLN A 88 -12.41 -3.07 -4.20
C GLN A 88 -13.04 -3.71 -2.94
N SER A 89 -13.26 -5.03 -2.91
CA SER A 89 -13.95 -5.70 -1.79
C SER A 89 -13.19 -5.56 -0.46
N TRP A 90 -11.87 -5.39 -0.51
CA TRP A 90 -11.01 -5.18 0.66
C TRP A 90 -11.27 -3.86 1.38
N ARG A 91 -11.81 -2.85 0.68
CA ARG A 91 -12.23 -1.59 1.32
C ARG A 91 -13.39 -1.81 2.29
N ASN A 92 -14.16 -2.89 2.12
CA ASN A 92 -15.35 -3.20 2.92
C ASN A 92 -15.09 -4.29 3.98
N SER A 93 -13.97 -5.01 3.89
CA SER A 93 -13.48 -5.85 5.00
C SER A 93 -12.95 -4.96 6.12
N SER A 94 -13.07 -5.41 7.37
CA SER A 94 -12.90 -4.66 8.63
C SER A 94 -11.56 -3.93 8.87
N THR A 95 -10.68 -3.85 7.89
CA THR A 95 -9.34 -3.23 7.96
C THR A 95 -9.36 -1.72 7.63
N TYR A 96 -10.42 -1.22 6.99
CA TYR A 96 -10.54 0.19 6.53
C TYR A 96 -11.80 0.89 7.08
N ARG A 97 -12.20 0.63 8.33
CA ARG A 97 -13.19 1.48 9.01
C ARG A 97 -12.47 2.40 9.99
N GLU A 98 -12.64 3.70 9.73
CA GLU A 98 -12.46 4.90 10.57
C GLU A 98 -11.57 4.78 11.82
#